data_AF-A0A8J3G8H4-F1
#
_entry.id   AF-A0A8J3G8H4-F1
#
_cell.length_a   1.000
_cell.length_b   1.000
_cell.length_c   1.000
_cell.angle_alpha   90.00
_cell.angle_beta   90.00
_cell.angle_gamma   90.00
#
_symmetry.space_group_name_H-M   'P 1'
#
loop_
_entity.id
_entity.type
_entity.pdbx_description
1 polymer ?
#
loop_
_entity_poly.entity_id
_entity_poly.type
_entity_poly.pdbx_seq_one_letter_code
_entity_poly.pdbx_strand_id
1 'polypeptide(L)'
;MKHSKNFYLSLLLAGMALGTAWAIRGQFGHEQGAAWAGGIGALAIILLARRPDWYPKALKAALAGAIGWGLGGMISYGVVVGYGRGSDFGNVYYGLMMLFVIGSLFGFLGGGLFGLVLEESEEEPVAWPGLMAEMVTMAIVVYFFVVEQLGYLMTPPRSELWAACLGLAIGLAWYLVRSGRAASLRVAVYAGLGGGFGFAFGNFLHVLGIASEISFNFWNVMEYSIGFFGGAGMAYGTFTANWQQSTHAKAPTRSWFPITMLVLVIPLIVWDQSFGTERVQKMVESIHPANAEALITLTQALPLLAIMGAGLYWYFTFHSRKESDALTFKPLYFFFIAHFALYAFCSWLITGAFLSTYRIEQYLYLINLIVIGFLVKKVGADFRPKENHPRQWASLFGVVLIVMALAAFIAINSHEVWEKAATRF
;
A
#
# COMPACT_ATOMS: atom_id res chain seq x y z
N MET A 1 23.79 14.16 13.64
CA MET A 1 22.65 14.80 14.36
C MET A 1 21.51 13.79 14.51
N LYS A 2 20.92 13.66 15.72
CA LYS A 2 19.76 12.78 15.96
C LYS A 2 18.48 13.39 15.34
N HIS A 3 17.58 12.54 14.84
CA HIS A 3 16.28 12.99 14.35
C HIS A 3 15.39 13.44 15.52
N SER A 4 14.43 14.32 15.26
CA SER A 4 13.51 14.85 16.28
C SER A 4 12.41 13.84 16.62
N LYS A 5 11.73 14.06 17.77
CA LYS A 5 10.53 13.29 18.14
C LYS A 5 9.45 13.37 17.07
N ASN A 6 9.23 14.56 16.49
CA ASN A 6 8.23 14.77 15.44
C ASN A 6 8.55 13.98 14.17
N PHE A 7 9.83 13.88 13.80
CA PHE A 7 10.24 13.03 12.67
C PHE A 7 9.81 11.57 12.88
N TYR A 8 10.15 10.97 14.02
CA TYR A 8 9.78 9.58 14.31
C TYR A 8 8.27 9.39 14.44
N LEU A 9 7.54 10.34 15.05
CA LEU A 9 6.09 10.28 15.13
C LEU A 9 5.43 10.37 13.74
N SER A 10 5.95 11.18 12.82
CA SER A 10 5.45 11.22 11.44
C SER A 10 5.68 9.89 10.71
N LEU A 11 6.83 9.24 10.90
CA LEU A 11 7.07 7.90 10.33
C LEU A 11 6.09 6.87 10.90
N LEU A 12 5.88 6.89 12.22
CA LEU A 12 4.94 6.00 12.89
C LEU A 12 3.52 6.21 12.37
N LEU A 13 3.05 7.45 12.27
CA LEU A 13 1.69 7.75 11.78
C LEU A 13 1.49 7.38 10.32
N ALA A 14 2.49 7.61 9.47
CA ALA A 14 2.45 7.18 8.07
C ALA A 14 2.39 5.65 7.96
N GLY A 15 3.21 4.95 8.75
CA GLY A 15 3.16 3.49 8.86
C GLY A 15 1.81 3.00 9.37
N MET A 16 1.28 3.56 10.45
CA MET A 16 -0.03 3.17 10.99
C MET A 16 -1.17 3.40 9.98
N ALA A 17 -1.13 4.50 9.21
CA ALA A 17 -2.13 4.80 8.20
C ALA A 17 -2.11 3.79 7.05
N LEU A 18 -0.96 3.60 6.41
CA LEU A 18 -0.88 2.62 5.32
C LEU A 18 -1.03 1.19 5.84
N GLY A 19 -0.46 0.84 7.00
CA GLY A 19 -0.60 -0.48 7.63
C GLY A 19 -2.05 -0.85 7.92
N THR A 20 -2.83 0.07 8.50
CA THR A 20 -4.25 -0.19 8.76
C THR A 20 -5.04 -0.30 7.45
N ALA A 21 -4.78 0.58 6.47
CA ALA A 21 -5.42 0.48 5.17
C ALA A 21 -5.04 -0.80 4.42
N TRP A 22 -3.80 -1.28 4.56
CA TRP A 22 -3.33 -2.52 3.94
C TRP A 22 -3.93 -3.77 4.61
N ALA A 23 -4.09 -3.76 5.93
CA ALA A 23 -4.79 -4.82 6.66
C ALA A 23 -6.28 -4.90 6.24
N ILE A 24 -6.91 -3.75 5.99
CA ILE A 24 -8.25 -3.66 5.40
C ILE A 24 -8.25 -4.22 3.96
N ARG A 25 -7.23 -3.90 3.15
CA ARG A 25 -7.08 -4.43 1.79
C ARG A 25 -7.11 -5.94 1.73
N GLY A 26 -6.57 -6.63 2.75
CA GLY A 26 -6.68 -8.09 2.88
C GLY A 26 -8.11 -8.63 2.84
N GLN A 27 -9.14 -7.78 3.05
CA GLN A 27 -10.55 -8.13 2.95
C GLN A 27 -11.15 -7.92 1.55
N PHE A 28 -10.56 -7.11 0.68
CA PHE A 28 -11.18 -6.73 -0.60
C PHE A 28 -10.51 -7.34 -1.83
N GLY A 29 -9.33 -7.93 -1.67
CA GLY A 29 -8.58 -8.55 -2.75
C GLY A 29 -7.54 -7.64 -3.39
N HIS A 30 -7.09 -8.05 -4.58
CA HIS A 30 -5.73 -7.88 -5.06
C HIS A 30 -5.35 -6.43 -5.43
N GLU A 31 -5.85 -5.89 -6.55
CA GLU A 31 -5.41 -4.60 -7.10
C GLU A 31 -6.18 -3.40 -6.53
N GLN A 32 -7.51 -3.43 -6.59
CA GLN A 32 -8.38 -2.31 -6.22
C GLN A 32 -8.29 -1.95 -4.73
N GLY A 33 -8.17 -2.96 -3.86
CA GLY A 33 -7.93 -2.74 -2.44
C GLY A 33 -6.56 -2.13 -2.19
N ALA A 34 -5.53 -2.61 -2.89
CA ALA A 34 -4.17 -2.07 -2.76
C ALA A 34 -4.09 -0.63 -3.27
N ALA A 35 -4.85 -0.30 -4.31
CA ALA A 35 -4.96 1.05 -4.81
C ALA A 35 -5.59 2.01 -3.78
N TRP A 36 -6.72 1.63 -3.19
CA TRP A 36 -7.35 2.45 -2.15
C TRP A 36 -6.41 2.65 -0.95
N ALA A 37 -5.76 1.59 -0.48
CA ALA A 37 -4.80 1.67 0.61
C ALA A 37 -3.60 2.59 0.28
N GLY A 38 -3.03 2.46 -0.93
CA GLY A 38 -1.94 3.32 -1.42
C GLY A 38 -2.32 4.80 -1.47
N GLY A 39 -3.55 5.11 -1.89
CA GLY A 39 -4.08 6.47 -1.88
C GLY A 39 -4.19 7.06 -0.47
N ILE A 40 -4.67 6.28 0.51
CA ILE A 40 -4.74 6.68 1.92
C ILE A 40 -3.33 6.93 2.48
N GLY A 41 -2.37 6.05 2.21
CA GLY A 41 -0.98 6.23 2.64
C GLY A 41 -0.32 7.49 2.07
N ALA A 42 -0.53 7.76 0.78
CA ALA A 42 -0.05 8.97 0.12
C ALA A 42 -0.65 10.24 0.74
N LEU A 43 -1.96 10.28 0.97
CA LEU A 43 -2.63 11.40 1.63
C LEU A 43 -2.09 11.65 3.04
N ALA A 44 -1.85 10.59 3.82
CA ALA A 44 -1.29 10.69 5.16
C ALA A 44 0.10 11.35 5.14
N ILE A 45 0.98 10.94 4.22
CA ILE A 45 2.32 11.51 4.10
C ILE A 45 2.28 12.98 3.70
N ILE A 46 1.40 13.37 2.78
CA ILE A 46 1.23 14.78 2.37
C ILE A 46 0.74 15.64 3.53
N LEU A 47 -0.23 15.15 4.33
CA LEU A 47 -0.71 15.87 5.51
C LEU A 47 0.38 16.01 6.57
N LEU A 48 1.16 14.95 6.81
CA LEU A 48 2.28 14.96 7.76
C LEU A 48 3.43 15.87 7.29
N ALA A 49 3.63 16.03 5.98
CA ALA A 49 4.67 16.90 5.42
C ALA A 49 4.46 18.39 5.74
N ARG A 50 3.22 18.83 5.99
CA ARG A 50 2.88 20.23 6.27
C ARG A 50 3.39 21.23 5.24
N ARG A 51 3.53 20.80 3.98
CA ARG A 51 4.02 21.61 2.86
C ARG A 51 2.86 22.22 2.07
N PRO A 52 2.64 23.55 2.14
CA PRO A 52 1.55 24.20 1.42
C PRO A 52 1.59 23.99 -0.09
N ASP A 53 2.78 23.90 -0.68
CA ASP A 53 3.01 23.69 -2.10
C ASP A 53 2.67 22.28 -2.59
N TRP A 54 2.44 21.32 -1.68
CA TRP A 54 2.03 19.96 -2.03
C TRP A 54 0.52 19.75 -2.04
N TYR A 55 -0.24 20.57 -1.29
CA TYR A 55 -1.69 20.43 -1.26
C TYR A 55 -2.36 20.59 -2.63
N PRO A 56 -1.92 21.52 -3.52
CA PRO A 56 -2.47 21.63 -4.87
C PRO A 56 -2.34 20.32 -5.67
N LYS A 57 -1.23 19.60 -5.52
CA LYS A 57 -0.97 18.33 -6.21
C LYS A 57 -1.40 17.08 -5.43
N ALA A 58 -2.05 17.24 -4.26
CA ALA A 58 -2.29 16.14 -3.34
C ALA A 58 -3.15 15.02 -3.92
N LEU A 59 -4.23 15.35 -4.65
CA LEU A 59 -5.10 14.34 -5.25
C LEU A 59 -4.40 13.60 -6.41
N LYS A 60 -3.58 14.29 -7.20
CA LYS A 60 -2.77 13.67 -8.26
C LYS A 60 -1.72 12.72 -7.64
N ALA A 61 -1.04 13.16 -6.58
CA ALA A 61 -0.05 12.34 -5.88
C ALA A 61 -0.69 11.14 -5.18
N ALA A 62 -1.87 11.32 -4.57
CA ALA A 62 -2.65 10.24 -3.98
C ALA A 62 -3.08 9.22 -5.04
N LEU A 63 -3.55 9.66 -6.21
CA LEU A 63 -3.87 8.76 -7.32
C LEU A 63 -2.62 8.02 -7.84
N ALA A 64 -1.48 8.71 -8.00
CA ALA A 64 -0.26 8.08 -8.46
C ALA A 64 0.25 7.01 -7.46
N GLY A 65 0.17 7.30 -6.16
CA GLY A 65 0.41 6.31 -5.11
C GLY A 65 -0.58 5.14 -5.17
N ALA A 66 -1.87 5.43 -5.33
CA ALA A 66 -2.90 4.40 -5.49
C ALA A 66 -2.61 3.48 -6.68
N ILE A 67 -2.30 4.03 -7.86
CA ILE A 67 -1.95 3.24 -9.04
C ILE A 67 -0.70 2.41 -8.77
N GLY A 68 0.37 2.99 -8.23
CA GLY A 68 1.63 2.27 -8.01
C GLY A 68 1.51 1.10 -7.03
N TRP A 69 0.85 1.31 -5.89
CA TRP A 69 0.57 0.23 -4.92
C TRP A 69 -0.45 -0.78 -5.48
N GLY A 70 -1.44 -0.32 -6.26
CA GLY A 70 -2.43 -1.16 -6.93
C GLY A 70 -1.85 -2.08 -8.00
N LEU A 71 -0.86 -1.62 -8.77
CA LEU A 71 -0.15 -2.42 -9.77
C LEU A 71 0.56 -3.63 -9.15
N GLY A 72 1.16 -3.46 -7.96
CA GLY A 72 1.72 -4.59 -7.22
C GLY A 72 0.66 -5.62 -6.81
N GLY A 73 -0.61 -5.20 -6.71
CA GLY A 73 -1.72 -6.06 -6.33
C GLY A 73 -1.92 -7.24 -7.28
N MET A 74 -1.50 -7.13 -8.54
CA MET A 74 -1.57 -8.19 -9.56
C MET A 74 -0.72 -9.43 -9.21
N ILE A 75 0.22 -9.29 -8.27
CA ILE A 75 1.13 -10.37 -7.90
C ILE A 75 0.41 -11.38 -7.01
N SER A 76 0.34 -12.63 -7.46
CA SER A 76 -0.06 -13.74 -6.60
C SER A 76 1.08 -14.10 -5.65
N TYR A 77 0.79 -14.26 -4.36
CA TYR A 77 1.84 -14.57 -3.36
C TYR A 77 1.43 -15.62 -2.34
N GLY A 78 0.20 -16.13 -2.38
CA GLY A 78 -0.31 -17.06 -1.37
C GLY A 78 0.54 -18.34 -1.24
N VAL A 79 1.05 -18.85 -2.36
CA VAL A 79 1.98 -20.00 -2.37
C VAL A 79 3.31 -19.64 -1.71
N VAL A 80 3.82 -18.43 -1.96
CA VAL A 80 5.08 -17.95 -1.39
C VAL A 80 4.99 -17.78 0.13
N VAL A 81 3.85 -17.28 0.63
CA VAL A 81 3.54 -17.26 2.07
C VAL A 81 3.52 -18.68 2.65
N GLY A 82 3.07 -19.65 1.84
CA GLY A 82 3.11 -21.07 2.19
C GLY A 82 4.52 -21.64 2.33
N TYR A 83 5.49 -21.18 1.53
CA TYR A 83 6.89 -21.61 1.66
C TYR A 83 7.50 -21.21 3.01
N GLY A 84 7.10 -20.06 3.56
CA GLY A 84 7.53 -19.60 4.88
C GLY A 84 7.11 -20.50 6.05
N ARG A 85 6.20 -21.47 5.80
CA ARG A 85 5.69 -22.43 6.77
C ARG A 85 6.40 -23.79 6.74
N GLY A 86 7.41 -23.94 5.90
CA GLY A 86 8.19 -25.17 5.80
C GLY A 86 9.08 -25.43 7.01
N SER A 87 9.68 -26.62 7.06
CA SER A 87 10.69 -27.01 8.06
C SER A 87 12.13 -26.97 7.53
N ASP A 88 12.31 -26.82 6.22
CA ASP A 88 13.62 -26.69 5.58
C ASP A 88 14.06 -25.22 5.50
N PHE A 89 15.31 -24.96 5.90
CA PHE A 89 15.88 -23.61 5.91
C PHE A 89 15.87 -22.98 4.51
N GLY A 90 16.28 -23.73 3.48
CA GLY A 90 16.37 -23.23 2.11
C GLY A 90 15.01 -22.81 1.57
N ASN A 91 13.98 -23.62 1.81
CA ASN A 91 12.60 -23.33 1.41
C ASN A 91 12.03 -22.10 2.13
N VAL A 92 12.16 -22.04 3.46
CA VAL A 92 11.64 -20.91 4.25
C VAL A 92 12.38 -19.62 3.91
N TYR A 93 13.71 -19.66 3.84
CA TYR A 93 14.51 -18.51 3.47
C TYR A 93 14.17 -18.02 2.05
N TYR A 94 13.99 -18.93 1.09
CA TYR A 94 13.50 -18.59 -0.25
C TYR A 94 12.13 -17.90 -0.19
N GLY A 95 11.17 -18.46 0.56
CA GLY A 95 9.85 -17.86 0.75
C GLY A 95 9.93 -16.43 1.28
N LEU A 96 10.67 -16.20 2.37
CA LEU A 96 10.88 -14.87 2.95
C LEU A 96 11.55 -13.92 1.96
N MET A 97 12.56 -14.38 1.22
CA MET A 97 13.26 -13.56 0.22
C MET A 97 12.37 -13.18 -0.96
N MET A 98 11.51 -14.09 -1.43
CA MET A 98 10.57 -13.79 -2.50
C MET A 98 9.46 -12.85 -2.03
N LEU A 99 8.98 -12.99 -0.79
CA LEU A 99 8.06 -12.01 -0.19
C LEU A 99 8.71 -10.64 -0.03
N PHE A 100 10.00 -10.59 0.31
CA PHE A 100 10.75 -9.34 0.29
C PHE A 100 10.74 -8.71 -1.10
N VAL A 101 11.03 -9.47 -2.16
CA VAL A 101 10.99 -8.97 -3.54
C VAL A 101 9.60 -8.45 -3.88
N ILE A 102 8.54 -9.23 -3.62
CA ILE A 102 7.16 -8.85 -3.91
C ILE A 102 6.79 -7.56 -3.17
N GLY A 103 7.03 -7.50 -1.86
CA GLY A 103 6.77 -6.30 -1.05
C GLY A 103 7.58 -5.08 -1.51
N SER A 104 8.80 -5.31 -2.01
CA SER A 104 9.61 -4.26 -2.61
C SER A 104 9.04 -3.73 -3.91
N LEU A 105 8.44 -4.57 -4.76
CA LEU A 105 7.77 -4.12 -5.98
C LEU A 105 6.56 -3.23 -5.67
N PHE A 106 5.74 -3.63 -4.70
CA PHE A 106 4.63 -2.82 -4.18
C PHE A 106 5.10 -1.43 -3.76
N GLY A 107 6.08 -1.38 -2.85
CA GLY A 107 6.58 -0.12 -2.30
C GLY A 107 7.32 0.72 -3.33
N PHE A 108 8.12 0.12 -4.21
CA PHE A 108 8.91 0.86 -5.19
C PHE A 108 8.02 1.56 -6.23
N LEU A 109 7.03 0.86 -6.78
CA LEU A 109 6.07 1.43 -7.72
C LEU A 109 5.22 2.50 -7.04
N GLY A 110 4.64 2.18 -5.88
CA GLY A 110 3.81 3.11 -5.10
C GLY A 110 4.54 4.38 -4.67
N GLY A 111 5.73 4.22 -4.08
CA GLY A 111 6.57 5.32 -3.62
C GLY A 111 7.15 6.14 -4.77
N GLY A 112 7.57 5.49 -5.85
CA GLY A 112 8.17 6.16 -7.01
C GLY A 112 7.18 7.02 -7.79
N LEU A 113 5.99 6.50 -8.11
CA LEU A 113 4.96 7.29 -8.81
C LEU A 113 4.41 8.43 -7.94
N PHE A 114 4.24 8.20 -6.64
CA PHE A 114 3.89 9.25 -5.68
C PHE A 114 4.95 10.35 -5.62
N GLY A 115 6.22 9.97 -5.45
CA GLY A 115 7.34 10.89 -5.38
C GLY A 115 7.45 11.73 -6.65
N LEU A 116 7.20 11.11 -7.80
CA LEU A 116 7.31 11.76 -9.10
C LEU A 116 6.32 12.91 -9.28
N VAL A 117 5.09 12.76 -8.77
CA VAL A 117 4.13 13.88 -8.74
C VAL A 117 4.58 14.99 -7.79
N LEU A 118 5.21 14.64 -6.66
CA LEU A 118 5.71 15.64 -5.72
C LEU A 118 6.91 16.42 -6.27
N GLU A 119 7.77 15.77 -7.08
CA GLU A 119 8.92 16.39 -7.73
C GLU A 119 8.55 17.18 -8.99
N GLU A 120 7.38 16.91 -9.58
CA GLU A 120 6.86 17.63 -10.75
C GLU A 120 6.72 19.14 -10.48
N SER A 121 7.23 19.93 -11.45
CA SER A 121 7.18 21.40 -11.50
C SER A 121 6.80 21.87 -12.91
N GLU A 122 6.57 23.18 -13.08
CA GLU A 122 6.31 23.76 -14.41
C GLU A 122 7.53 23.67 -15.34
N GLU A 123 8.73 23.83 -14.78
CA GLU A 123 10.00 23.78 -15.51
C GLU A 123 10.38 22.33 -15.89
N GLU A 124 10.03 21.38 -15.02
CA GLU A 124 10.29 19.97 -15.21
C GLU A 124 8.99 19.16 -15.09
N PRO A 125 8.12 19.17 -16.11
CA PRO A 125 6.91 18.36 -16.12
C PRO A 125 7.25 16.87 -16.30
N VAL A 126 6.32 16.00 -15.88
CA VAL A 126 6.47 14.55 -16.06
C VAL A 126 5.83 14.16 -17.40
N ALA A 127 6.60 13.52 -18.27
CA ALA A 127 6.13 13.00 -19.54
C ALA A 127 5.34 11.69 -19.35
N TRP A 128 4.14 11.78 -18.76
CA TRP A 128 3.31 10.62 -18.37
C TRP A 128 3.11 9.60 -19.50
N PRO A 129 2.77 9.98 -20.75
CA PRO A 129 2.60 8.98 -21.83
C PRO A 129 3.89 8.20 -22.12
N GLY A 130 5.04 8.88 -22.14
CA GLY A 130 6.34 8.27 -22.36
C GLY A 130 6.74 7.34 -21.21
N LEU A 131 6.54 7.78 -19.96
CA LEU A 131 6.77 6.94 -18.79
C LEU A 131 5.91 5.67 -18.81
N MET A 132 4.61 5.80 -19.10
CA MET A 132 3.71 4.65 -19.16
C MET A 132 4.12 3.67 -20.27
N ALA A 133 4.51 4.19 -21.45
CA ALA A 133 5.03 3.35 -22.53
C ALA A 133 6.31 2.62 -22.10
N GLU A 134 7.28 3.31 -21.49
CA GLU A 134 8.53 2.70 -20.99
C GLU A 134 8.27 1.62 -19.95
N MET A 135 7.40 1.88 -18.99
CA MET A 135 7.03 0.90 -17.96
C MET A 135 6.38 -0.34 -18.60
N VAL A 136 5.40 -0.16 -19.49
CA VAL A 136 4.70 -1.27 -20.15
C VAL A 136 5.66 -2.07 -21.04
N THR A 137 6.51 -1.41 -21.83
CA THR A 137 7.53 -2.09 -22.64
C THR A 137 8.45 -2.93 -21.77
N MET A 138 8.95 -2.38 -20.66
CA MET A 138 9.81 -3.15 -19.75
C MET A 138 9.07 -4.30 -19.06
N ALA A 139 7.78 -4.13 -18.74
CA ALA A 139 6.95 -5.20 -18.20
C ALA A 139 6.85 -6.40 -19.17
N ILE A 140 6.58 -6.13 -20.45
CA ILE A 140 6.49 -7.15 -21.50
C ILE A 140 7.85 -7.85 -21.69
N VAL A 141 8.92 -7.07 -21.83
CA VAL A 141 10.28 -7.59 -22.04
C VAL A 141 10.70 -8.50 -20.88
N VAL A 142 10.57 -8.02 -19.64
CA VAL A 142 10.99 -8.81 -18.47
C VAL A 142 10.15 -10.06 -18.31
N TYR A 143 8.82 -9.97 -18.46
CA TYR A 143 7.94 -11.14 -18.38
C TYR A 143 8.33 -12.19 -19.42
N PHE A 144 8.50 -11.79 -20.69
CA PHE A 144 8.87 -12.71 -21.76
C PHE A 144 10.21 -13.42 -21.50
N PHE A 145 11.26 -12.66 -21.18
CA PHE A 145 12.59 -13.26 -20.98
C PHE A 145 12.65 -14.11 -19.70
N VAL A 146 12.10 -13.63 -18.58
CA VAL A 146 12.24 -14.31 -17.28
C VAL A 146 11.30 -15.51 -17.16
N VAL A 147 10.03 -15.35 -17.56
CA VAL A 147 9.01 -16.38 -17.37
C VAL A 147 8.96 -17.30 -18.58
N GLU A 148 8.70 -16.76 -19.77
CA GLU A 148 8.45 -17.59 -20.97
C GLU A 148 9.74 -18.25 -21.49
N GLN A 149 10.85 -17.52 -21.55
CA GLN A 149 12.09 -18.04 -22.12
C GLN A 149 12.96 -18.80 -21.10
N LEU A 150 13.14 -18.27 -19.89
CA LEU A 150 14.00 -18.87 -18.87
C LEU A 150 13.26 -19.83 -17.93
N GLY A 151 11.93 -19.80 -17.88
CA GLY A 151 11.14 -20.65 -16.99
C GLY A 151 11.34 -20.36 -15.51
N TYR A 152 11.73 -19.12 -15.14
CA TYR A 152 11.90 -18.74 -13.74
C TYR A 152 10.55 -18.41 -13.10
N LEU A 153 9.92 -19.43 -12.56
CA LEU A 153 8.61 -19.35 -11.90
C LEU A 153 8.77 -19.13 -10.40
N MET A 154 8.23 -18.07 -9.82
CA MET A 154 8.21 -17.80 -8.38
C MET A 154 6.96 -18.38 -7.70
N THR A 155 5.82 -18.38 -8.40
CA THR A 155 4.49 -18.60 -7.84
C THR A 155 3.68 -19.76 -8.47
N PRO A 156 4.27 -20.81 -9.06
CA PRO A 156 3.48 -21.82 -9.78
C PRO A 156 2.51 -22.57 -8.83
N PRO A 157 1.33 -23.00 -9.31
CA PRO A 157 0.80 -22.85 -10.67
C PRO A 157 0.03 -21.53 -10.88
N ARG A 158 0.27 -20.51 -10.05
CA ARG A 158 -0.39 -19.18 -10.17
C ARG A 158 0.32 -18.31 -11.21
N SER A 159 -0.27 -17.14 -11.43
CA SER A 159 0.23 -16.14 -12.37
C SER A 159 1.57 -15.55 -11.94
N GLU A 160 2.52 -15.49 -12.88
CA GLU A 160 3.87 -14.95 -12.69
C GLU A 160 3.97 -13.44 -12.97
N LEU A 161 2.88 -12.69 -12.73
CA LEU A 161 2.83 -11.24 -12.96
C LEU A 161 3.82 -10.44 -12.09
N TRP A 162 4.47 -11.05 -11.10
CA TRP A 162 5.61 -10.44 -10.41
C TRP A 162 6.72 -10.03 -11.38
N ALA A 163 6.93 -10.80 -12.46
CA ALA A 163 7.95 -10.48 -13.47
C ALA A 163 7.55 -9.26 -14.30
N ALA A 164 6.26 -9.12 -14.62
CA ALA A 164 5.74 -7.90 -15.25
C ALA A 164 5.88 -6.69 -14.31
N CYS A 165 5.55 -6.83 -13.03
CA CYS A 165 5.76 -5.78 -12.02
C CYS A 165 7.24 -5.42 -11.84
N LEU A 166 8.15 -6.39 -11.92
CA LEU A 166 9.59 -6.15 -11.94
C LEU A 166 9.99 -5.30 -13.15
N GLY A 167 9.47 -5.63 -14.34
CA GLY A 167 9.68 -4.81 -15.53
C GLY A 167 9.13 -3.39 -15.39
N LEU A 168 7.92 -3.21 -14.84
CA LEU A 168 7.36 -1.89 -14.51
C LEU A 168 8.32 -1.10 -13.59
N ALA A 169 8.85 -1.76 -12.56
CA ALA A 169 9.76 -1.14 -11.59
C ALA A 169 11.09 -0.75 -12.24
N ILE A 170 11.65 -1.58 -13.12
CA ILE A 170 12.87 -1.28 -13.88
C ILE A 170 12.62 -0.09 -14.83
N GLY A 171 11.51 -0.07 -15.56
CA GLY A 171 11.15 1.05 -16.43
C GLY A 171 10.99 2.36 -15.66
N LEU A 172 10.34 2.31 -14.50
CA LEU A 172 10.25 3.47 -13.60
C LEU A 172 11.62 3.90 -13.07
N ALA A 173 12.46 2.96 -12.60
CA ALA A 173 13.80 3.26 -12.10
C ALA A 173 14.66 3.92 -13.18
N TRP A 174 14.62 3.39 -14.40
CA TRP A 174 15.30 3.96 -15.56
C TRP A 174 14.85 5.40 -15.84
N TYR A 175 13.53 5.64 -15.86
CA TYR A 175 12.96 6.97 -16.03
C TYR A 175 13.42 7.95 -14.96
N LEU A 176 13.39 7.54 -13.69
CA LEU A 176 13.76 8.39 -12.56
C LEU A 176 15.25 8.78 -12.61
N VAL A 177 16.12 7.82 -12.93
CA VAL A 177 17.57 8.07 -13.04
C VAL A 177 17.88 8.97 -14.23
N ARG A 178 17.37 8.63 -15.44
CA ARG A 178 17.68 9.37 -16.67
C ARG A 178 17.14 10.80 -16.66
N SER A 179 16.06 11.04 -15.92
CA SER A 179 15.40 12.35 -15.83
C SER A 179 15.83 13.15 -14.60
N GLY A 180 16.85 12.69 -13.86
CA GLY A 180 17.37 13.43 -12.69
C GLY A 180 16.44 13.50 -11.48
N ARG A 181 15.43 12.63 -11.39
CA ARG A 181 14.37 12.64 -10.34
C ARG A 181 14.86 11.97 -9.05
N ALA A 182 15.89 12.55 -8.45
CA ALA A 182 16.60 11.98 -7.32
C ALA A 182 15.72 11.88 -6.07
N ALA A 183 14.81 12.82 -5.84
CA ALA A 183 13.90 12.77 -4.69
C ALA A 183 12.93 11.59 -4.83
N SER A 184 12.32 11.44 -6.00
CA SER A 184 11.39 10.35 -6.32
C SER A 184 12.06 8.99 -6.25
N LEU A 185 13.28 8.86 -6.78
CA LEU A 185 14.06 7.61 -6.69
C LEU A 185 14.31 7.22 -5.23
N ARG A 186 14.62 8.20 -4.36
CA ARG A 186 14.80 7.95 -2.94
C ARG A 186 13.51 7.43 -2.30
N VAL A 187 12.37 8.05 -2.59
CA VAL A 187 11.07 7.60 -2.07
C VAL A 187 10.78 6.18 -2.54
N ALA A 188 10.98 5.87 -3.82
CA ALA A 188 10.80 4.54 -4.39
C ALA A 188 11.65 3.48 -3.65
N VAL A 189 12.95 3.74 -3.47
CA VAL A 189 13.86 2.78 -2.82
C VAL A 189 13.48 2.53 -1.37
N TYR A 190 13.23 3.57 -0.57
CA TYR A 190 12.88 3.38 0.84
C TYR A 190 11.48 2.79 1.04
N ALA A 191 10.52 3.15 0.18
CA ALA A 191 9.21 2.51 0.18
C ALA A 191 9.32 1.02 -0.19
N GLY A 192 10.14 0.68 -1.19
CA GLY A 192 10.41 -0.70 -1.59
C GLY A 192 11.13 -1.51 -0.49
N LEU A 193 12.20 -0.97 0.10
CA LEU A 193 12.88 -1.62 1.23
C LEU A 193 11.92 -1.83 2.41
N GLY A 194 11.10 -0.84 2.73
CA GLY A 194 10.09 -0.91 3.78
C GLY A 194 9.01 -1.94 3.49
N GLY A 195 8.40 -1.91 2.30
CA GLY A 195 7.34 -2.84 1.91
C GLY A 195 7.85 -4.28 1.83
N GLY A 196 9.05 -4.49 1.28
CA GLY A 196 9.69 -5.79 1.21
C GLY A 196 10.01 -6.36 2.59
N PHE A 197 10.67 -5.57 3.44
CA PHE A 197 10.94 -5.98 4.82
C PHE A 197 9.63 -6.29 5.57
N GLY A 198 8.62 -5.42 5.43
CA GLY A 198 7.33 -5.60 6.08
C GLY A 198 6.60 -6.86 5.66
N PHE A 199 6.71 -7.26 4.39
CA PHE A 199 6.09 -8.49 3.91
C PHE A 199 6.80 -9.72 4.48
N ALA A 200 8.11 -9.80 4.30
CA ALA A 200 8.87 -10.96 4.75
C ALA A 200 8.82 -11.11 6.28
N PHE A 201 9.04 -10.02 7.02
CA PHE A 201 8.89 -10.01 8.48
C PHE A 201 7.45 -10.28 8.92
N GLY A 202 6.46 -9.76 8.21
CA GLY A 202 5.05 -10.05 8.45
C GLY A 202 4.73 -11.54 8.31
N ASN A 203 5.28 -12.22 7.30
CA ASN A 203 5.09 -13.67 7.15
C ASN A 203 5.78 -14.44 8.27
N PHE A 204 6.97 -14.02 8.70
CA PHE A 204 7.61 -14.59 9.90
C PHE A 204 6.71 -14.47 11.14
N LEU A 205 6.13 -13.29 11.41
CA LEU A 205 5.17 -13.11 12.50
C LEU A 205 3.91 -13.97 12.33
N HIS A 206 3.48 -14.17 11.09
CA HIS A 206 2.33 -15.02 10.78
C HIS A 206 2.60 -16.50 11.10
N VAL A 207 3.80 -17.00 10.81
CA VAL A 207 4.23 -18.36 11.16
C VAL A 207 4.28 -18.51 12.69
N LEU A 208 4.95 -17.60 13.39
CA LEU A 208 5.02 -17.64 14.86
C LEU A 208 3.65 -17.52 15.52
N GLY A 209 2.77 -16.69 14.95
CA GLY A 209 1.41 -16.52 15.43
C GLY A 209 0.59 -17.80 15.36
N ILE A 210 0.68 -18.53 14.24
CA ILE A 210 0.05 -19.85 14.11
C ILE A 210 0.67 -20.83 15.10
N ALA A 211 2.00 -20.88 15.21
CA ALA A 211 2.70 -21.76 16.14
C ALA A 211 2.36 -21.49 17.62
N SER A 212 1.99 -20.25 17.95
CA SER A 212 1.59 -19.86 19.32
C SER A 212 0.18 -20.27 19.72
N GLU A 213 -0.63 -20.78 18.79
CA GLU A 213 -2.05 -21.12 18.97
C GLU A 213 -2.94 -19.96 19.47
N ILE A 214 -2.44 -18.72 19.42
CA ILE A 214 -3.22 -17.53 19.73
C ILE A 214 -4.31 -17.38 18.67
N SER A 215 -5.58 -17.35 19.10
CA SER A 215 -6.73 -17.14 18.22
C SER A 215 -6.81 -15.67 17.77
N PHE A 216 -5.94 -15.28 16.85
CA PHE A 216 -5.92 -13.96 16.21
C PHE A 216 -5.68 -14.10 14.70
N ASN A 217 -6.15 -13.11 13.93
CA ASN A 217 -5.96 -13.11 12.49
C ASN A 217 -4.53 -12.67 12.11
N PHE A 218 -3.59 -13.61 12.20
CA PHE A 218 -2.18 -13.38 11.88
C PHE A 218 -1.90 -13.14 10.39
N TRP A 219 -2.81 -13.54 9.50
CA TRP A 219 -2.77 -13.10 8.10
C TRP A 219 -2.89 -11.57 8.01
N ASN A 220 -3.83 -10.97 8.75
CA ASN A 220 -3.95 -9.52 8.79
C ASN A 220 -2.77 -8.84 9.50
N VAL A 221 -2.08 -9.51 10.43
CA VAL A 221 -0.81 -8.99 11.00
C VAL A 221 0.27 -8.91 9.93
N MET A 222 0.37 -9.92 9.06
CA MET A 222 1.27 -9.88 7.91
C MET A 222 0.90 -8.74 6.95
N GLU A 223 -0.38 -8.63 6.55
CA GLU A 223 -0.84 -7.54 5.67
C GLU A 223 -0.60 -6.15 6.31
N TYR A 224 -0.88 -6.00 7.61
CA TYR A 224 -0.57 -4.77 8.35
C TYR A 224 0.92 -4.44 8.31
N SER A 225 1.79 -5.44 8.44
CA SER A 225 3.24 -5.26 8.42
C SER A 225 3.73 -4.73 7.07
N ILE A 226 3.18 -5.24 5.95
CA ILE A 226 3.49 -4.72 4.60
C ILE A 226 3.22 -3.21 4.55
N GLY A 227 2.00 -2.80 4.88
CA GLY A 227 1.61 -1.40 4.82
C GLY A 227 2.35 -0.55 5.86
N PHE A 228 2.63 -1.07 7.05
CA PHE A 228 3.28 -0.34 8.12
C PHE A 228 4.72 0.03 7.76
N PHE A 229 5.53 -0.97 7.41
CA PHE A 229 6.92 -0.73 7.05
C PHE A 229 7.04 -0.06 5.68
N GLY A 230 6.13 -0.38 4.74
CA GLY A 230 6.01 0.32 3.47
C GLY A 230 5.71 1.80 3.62
N GLY A 231 4.75 2.16 4.47
CA GLY A 231 4.35 3.54 4.73
C GLY A 231 5.41 4.32 5.49
N ALA A 232 6.05 3.70 6.49
CA ALA A 232 7.17 4.28 7.21
C ALA A 232 8.39 4.49 6.31
N GLY A 233 8.70 3.52 5.42
CA GLY A 233 9.77 3.64 4.43
C GLY A 233 9.50 4.73 3.41
N MET A 234 8.29 4.78 2.86
CA MET A 234 7.84 5.83 1.95
C MET A 234 7.96 7.21 2.61
N ALA A 235 7.47 7.37 3.84
CA ALA A 235 7.59 8.59 4.61
C ALA A 235 9.05 8.98 4.92
N TYR A 236 9.91 8.00 5.26
CA TYR A 236 11.34 8.24 5.48
C TYR A 236 12.00 8.76 4.21
N GLY A 237 11.75 8.11 3.07
CA GLY A 237 12.22 8.55 1.77
C GLY A 237 11.76 9.99 1.47
N THR A 238 10.48 10.29 1.74
CA THR A 238 9.91 11.62 1.51
C THR A 238 10.53 12.68 2.40
N PHE A 239 10.61 12.48 3.71
CA PHE A 239 11.09 13.51 4.65
C PHE A 239 12.62 13.67 4.64
N THR A 240 13.34 12.76 3.98
CA THR A 240 14.80 12.84 3.83
C THR A 240 15.26 13.10 2.40
N ALA A 241 14.34 13.29 1.44
CA ALA A 241 14.67 13.70 0.09
C ALA A 241 14.92 15.22 -0.02
N ASN A 242 15.75 15.59 -0.99
CA ASN A 242 15.96 16.98 -1.40
C ASN A 242 14.85 17.38 -2.37
N TRP A 243 13.84 18.11 -1.88
CA TRP A 243 12.77 18.63 -2.72
C TRP A 243 13.08 20.07 -3.12
N GLN A 244 13.03 20.36 -4.42
CA GLN A 244 13.03 21.75 -4.88
C GLN A 244 11.79 22.47 -4.32
N GLN A 245 11.98 23.69 -3.82
CA GLN A 245 10.88 24.51 -3.34
C GLN A 245 10.31 25.27 -4.55
N SER A 246 9.13 24.86 -5.02
CA SER A 246 8.44 25.60 -6.08
C SER A 246 7.98 26.95 -5.51
N THR A 247 8.52 28.04 -6.04
CA THR A 247 8.13 29.43 -5.76
C THR A 247 6.76 29.79 -6.37
N HIS A 248 6.28 28.98 -7.31
CA HIS A 248 5.03 29.16 -8.03
C HIS A 248 4.22 27.86 -8.06
N ALA A 249 3.76 27.41 -6.90
CA ALA A 249 2.70 26.40 -6.87
C ALA A 249 1.38 27.05 -7.33
N LYS A 250 1.16 27.19 -8.64
CA LYS A 250 -0.19 27.46 -9.15
C LYS A 250 -1.10 26.31 -8.73
N ALA A 251 -2.34 26.65 -8.38
CA ALA A 251 -3.38 25.66 -8.18
C ALA A 251 -3.44 24.76 -9.43
N PRO A 252 -3.56 23.44 -9.30
CA PRO A 252 -3.68 22.57 -10.46
C PRO A 252 -4.82 23.09 -11.32
N THR A 253 -4.59 23.07 -12.64
CA THR A 253 -5.69 23.05 -13.60
C THR A 253 -6.70 22.01 -13.13
N ARG A 254 -7.97 22.43 -13.01
CA ARG A 254 -9.12 21.68 -12.52
C ARG A 254 -9.12 20.22 -13.06
N SER A 255 -8.46 19.31 -12.35
CA SER A 255 -8.21 17.97 -12.86
C SER A 255 -9.32 17.05 -12.34
N TRP A 256 -10.31 16.81 -13.19
CA TRP A 256 -11.43 15.92 -12.88
C TRP A 256 -10.96 14.48 -12.67
N PHE A 257 -9.90 14.05 -13.38
CA PHE A 257 -9.48 12.66 -13.43
C PHE A 257 -9.00 12.09 -12.08
N PRO A 258 -8.07 12.72 -11.34
CA PRO A 258 -7.69 12.25 -9.99
C PRO A 258 -8.84 12.22 -9.00
N ILE A 259 -9.75 13.20 -9.09
CA ILE A 259 -10.93 13.26 -8.23
C ILE A 259 -11.83 12.06 -8.52
N THR A 260 -12.27 11.89 -9.77
CA THR A 260 -13.16 10.79 -10.19
C THR A 260 -12.58 9.42 -9.84
N MET A 261 -11.28 9.22 -10.08
CA MET A 261 -10.64 7.95 -9.80
C MET A 261 -10.63 7.62 -8.30
N LEU A 262 -10.24 8.57 -7.45
CA LEU A 262 -10.13 8.34 -6.01
C LEU A 262 -11.49 8.23 -5.32
N VAL A 263 -12.46 9.07 -5.70
CA VAL A 263 -13.73 9.18 -4.95
C VAL A 263 -14.84 8.29 -5.49
N LEU A 264 -14.73 7.81 -6.74
CA LEU A 264 -15.74 6.97 -7.38
C LEU A 264 -15.14 5.68 -7.94
N VAL A 265 -14.23 5.74 -8.92
CA VAL A 265 -13.84 4.54 -9.68
C VAL A 265 -13.19 3.46 -8.81
N ILE A 266 -12.15 3.81 -8.03
CA ILE A 266 -11.49 2.85 -7.15
C ILE A 266 -12.48 2.28 -6.13
N PRO A 267 -13.24 3.09 -5.36
CA PRO A 267 -14.25 2.58 -4.45
C PRO A 267 -15.33 1.71 -5.08
N LEU A 268 -15.85 2.08 -6.26
CA LEU A 268 -16.88 1.32 -6.95
C LEU A 268 -16.36 -0.04 -7.44
N ILE A 269 -15.12 -0.11 -7.93
CA ILE A 269 -14.51 -1.40 -8.28
C ILE A 269 -14.31 -2.25 -7.02
N VAL A 270 -13.92 -1.66 -5.88
CA VAL A 270 -13.87 -2.41 -4.61
C VAL A 270 -15.24 -2.97 -4.25
N TRP A 271 -16.30 -2.17 -4.38
CA TRP A 271 -17.65 -2.63 -4.11
C TRP A 271 -18.06 -3.78 -5.04
N ASP A 272 -17.94 -3.57 -6.35
CA ASP A 272 -18.32 -4.54 -7.39
C ASP A 272 -17.62 -5.89 -7.20
N GLN A 273 -16.31 -5.87 -6.96
CA GLN A 273 -15.50 -7.08 -6.83
C GLN A 273 -15.61 -7.76 -5.46
N SER A 274 -16.04 -7.04 -4.42
CA SER A 274 -16.05 -7.57 -3.04
C SER A 274 -17.43 -7.93 -2.52
N PHE A 275 -18.48 -7.23 -2.96
CA PHE A 275 -19.84 -7.37 -2.43
C PHE A 275 -20.74 -8.22 -3.34
N GLY A 276 -20.17 -9.13 -4.13
CA GLY A 276 -20.92 -10.11 -4.90
C GLY A 276 -21.79 -11.01 -4.02
N THR A 277 -22.98 -11.36 -4.51
CA THR A 277 -24.03 -12.05 -3.74
C THR A 277 -23.53 -13.33 -3.09
N GLU A 278 -22.80 -14.18 -3.81
CA GLU A 278 -22.29 -15.45 -3.28
C GLU A 278 -21.38 -15.24 -2.05
N ARG A 279 -20.50 -14.23 -2.11
CA ARG A 279 -19.55 -13.96 -1.03
C ARG A 279 -20.26 -13.40 0.20
N VAL A 280 -21.18 -12.46 0.01
CA VAL A 280 -21.97 -11.88 1.10
C VAL A 280 -22.87 -12.93 1.73
N GLN A 281 -23.53 -13.75 0.93
CA GLN A 281 -24.37 -14.85 1.40
C GLN A 281 -23.57 -15.82 2.27
N LYS A 282 -22.42 -16.31 1.79
CA LYS A 282 -21.52 -17.20 2.56
C LYS A 282 -21.11 -16.59 3.90
N MET A 283 -20.79 -15.29 3.91
CA MET A 283 -20.43 -14.59 5.15
C MET A 283 -21.63 -14.50 6.10
N VAL A 284 -22.80 -14.07 5.62
CA VAL A 284 -23.97 -13.87 6.47
C VAL A 284 -24.47 -15.20 7.04
N GLU A 285 -24.61 -16.24 6.21
CA GLU A 285 -25.06 -17.57 6.63
C GLU A 285 -24.13 -18.21 7.67
N SER A 286 -22.82 -17.93 7.59
CA SER A 286 -21.85 -18.41 8.57
C SER A 286 -22.02 -17.81 9.98
N ILE A 287 -22.66 -16.63 10.07
CA ILE A 287 -22.88 -15.90 11.33
C ILE A 287 -24.33 -16.04 11.80
N HIS A 288 -25.29 -15.96 10.87
CA HIS A 288 -26.72 -16.01 11.15
C HIS A 288 -27.47 -16.94 10.17
N PRO A 289 -27.69 -18.23 10.54
CA PRO A 289 -28.20 -19.25 9.61
C PRO A 289 -29.68 -19.14 9.20
N ALA A 290 -30.44 -18.18 9.75
CA ALA A 290 -31.89 -18.11 9.54
C ALA A 290 -32.29 -16.80 8.81
N ASN A 291 -33.00 -16.97 7.69
CA ASN A 291 -33.68 -15.94 6.90
C ASN A 291 -32.93 -14.59 6.75
N ALA A 292 -31.85 -14.60 5.98
CA ALA A 292 -30.86 -13.53 5.92
C ALA A 292 -30.95 -12.62 4.67
N GLU A 293 -32.00 -12.74 3.85
CA GLU A 293 -32.12 -12.02 2.57
C GLU A 293 -32.05 -10.48 2.74
N ALA A 294 -32.76 -9.95 3.73
CA ALA A 294 -32.73 -8.52 4.06
C ALA A 294 -31.32 -8.07 4.48
N LEU A 295 -30.58 -8.91 5.21
CA LEU A 295 -29.25 -8.61 5.71
C LEU A 295 -28.19 -8.66 4.60
N ILE A 296 -28.31 -9.61 3.66
CA ILE A 296 -27.49 -9.68 2.45
C ILE A 296 -27.71 -8.41 1.63
N THR A 297 -28.97 -8.06 1.36
CA THR A 297 -29.33 -6.85 0.59
C THR A 297 -28.78 -5.59 1.25
N LEU A 298 -28.92 -5.46 2.58
CA LEU A 298 -28.40 -4.33 3.33
C LEU A 298 -26.88 -4.23 3.24
N THR A 299 -26.18 -5.37 3.39
CA THR A 299 -24.71 -5.45 3.33
C THR A 299 -24.18 -5.06 1.96
N GLN A 300 -24.94 -5.27 0.89
CA GLN A 300 -24.59 -4.84 -0.48
C GLN A 300 -24.97 -3.38 -0.74
N ALA A 301 -26.17 -2.94 -0.33
CA ALA A 301 -26.70 -1.62 -0.66
C ALA A 301 -26.05 -0.49 0.15
N LEU A 302 -25.82 -0.67 1.45
CA LEU A 302 -25.22 0.35 2.31
C LEU A 302 -23.84 0.85 1.84
N PRO A 303 -22.86 -0.01 1.49
CA PRO A 303 -21.56 0.45 1.03
C PRO A 303 -21.68 1.14 -0.33
N LEU A 304 -22.56 0.67 -1.24
CA LEU A 304 -22.80 1.34 -2.51
C LEU A 304 -23.33 2.75 -2.31
N LEU A 305 -24.36 2.92 -1.48
CA LEU A 305 -24.95 4.22 -1.16
C LEU A 305 -23.94 5.14 -0.47
N ALA A 306 -23.14 4.60 0.46
CA ALA A 306 -22.08 5.36 1.13
C ALA A 306 -21.00 5.82 0.14
N ILE A 307 -20.57 4.95 -0.78
CA ILE A 307 -19.60 5.27 -1.84
C ILE A 307 -20.17 6.33 -2.78
N MET A 308 -21.40 6.18 -3.24
CA MET A 308 -22.04 7.14 -4.14
C MET A 308 -22.25 8.51 -3.46
N GLY A 309 -22.77 8.50 -2.23
CA GLY A 309 -22.99 9.74 -1.46
C GLY A 309 -21.69 10.47 -1.15
N ALA A 310 -20.68 9.77 -0.62
CA ALA A 310 -19.37 10.35 -0.35
C ALA A 310 -18.65 10.77 -1.64
N GLY A 311 -18.74 9.95 -2.68
CA GLY A 311 -18.14 10.20 -3.99
C GLY A 311 -18.70 11.46 -4.63
N LEU A 312 -20.02 11.62 -4.70
CA LEU A 312 -20.68 12.83 -5.21
C LEU A 312 -20.32 14.06 -4.37
N TYR A 313 -20.38 13.95 -3.04
CA TYR A 313 -20.03 15.05 -2.14
C TYR A 313 -18.60 15.54 -2.37
N TRP A 314 -17.62 14.64 -2.37
CA TRP A 314 -16.21 15.00 -2.55
C TRP A 314 -15.90 15.40 -3.99
N TYR A 315 -16.54 14.80 -4.98
CA TYR A 315 -16.44 15.21 -6.37
C TYR A 315 -16.85 16.68 -6.53
N PHE A 316 -18.04 17.07 -6.08
CA PHE A 316 -18.48 18.45 -6.17
C PHE A 316 -17.65 19.39 -5.28
N THR A 317 -17.22 18.95 -4.10
CA THR A 317 -16.37 19.75 -3.21
C THR A 317 -15.02 20.09 -3.83
N PHE A 318 -14.38 19.15 -4.53
CA PHE A 318 -13.09 19.41 -5.17
C PHE A 318 -13.24 20.02 -6.55
N HIS A 319 -14.23 19.57 -7.33
CA HIS A 319 -14.46 20.06 -8.68
C HIS A 319 -14.98 21.51 -8.67
N SER A 320 -15.74 21.94 -7.66
CA SER A 320 -16.28 23.31 -7.59
C SER A 320 -15.28 24.35 -7.07
N ARG A 321 -14.06 23.94 -6.66
CA ARG A 321 -13.02 24.87 -6.20
C ARG A 321 -12.51 25.70 -7.37
N LYS A 322 -12.40 27.01 -7.15
CA LYS A 322 -11.78 27.96 -8.09
C LYS A 322 -10.26 27.93 -7.93
N GLU A 323 -9.54 28.37 -8.96
CA GLU A 323 -8.08 28.47 -8.95
C GLU A 323 -7.56 29.35 -7.80
N SER A 324 -8.35 30.35 -7.38
CA SER A 324 -8.07 31.21 -6.22
C SER A 324 -8.31 30.57 -4.84
N ASP A 325 -8.95 29.39 -4.77
CA ASP A 325 -9.20 28.62 -3.54
C ASP A 325 -8.46 27.27 -3.60
N ALA A 326 -7.13 27.38 -3.68
CA ALA A 326 -6.23 26.23 -3.72
C ALA A 326 -6.49 25.30 -2.51
N LEU A 327 -6.33 24.00 -2.73
CA LEU A 327 -6.53 23.01 -1.67
C LEU A 327 -5.57 23.30 -0.50
N THR A 328 -6.09 23.29 0.73
CA THR A 328 -5.29 23.52 1.95
C THR A 328 -5.34 22.30 2.86
N PHE A 329 -4.59 22.36 3.97
CA PHE A 329 -4.54 21.28 4.96
C PHE A 329 -5.93 20.85 5.45
N LYS A 330 -6.82 21.80 5.80
CA LYS A 330 -8.08 21.48 6.49
C LYS A 330 -9.06 20.67 5.60
N PRO A 331 -9.39 21.08 4.35
CA PRO A 331 -10.22 20.26 3.46
C PRO A 331 -9.59 18.91 3.13
N LEU A 332 -8.27 18.88 2.88
CA LEU A 332 -7.55 17.65 2.58
C LEU A 332 -7.56 16.67 3.77
N TYR A 333 -7.43 17.19 4.99
CA TYR A 333 -7.53 16.41 6.22
C TYR A 333 -8.92 15.77 6.37
N PHE A 334 -10.00 16.53 6.15
CA PHE A 334 -11.35 15.97 6.25
C PHE A 334 -11.60 14.91 5.17
N PHE A 335 -11.10 15.13 3.96
CA PHE A 335 -11.17 14.12 2.92
C PHE A 335 -10.40 12.85 3.30
N PHE A 336 -9.17 12.98 3.79
CA PHE A 336 -8.37 11.83 4.25
C PHE A 336 -9.13 11.00 5.28
N ILE A 337 -9.71 11.63 6.31
CA ILE A 337 -10.47 10.89 7.33
C ILE A 337 -11.74 10.28 6.76
N ALA A 338 -12.51 11.00 5.96
CA ALA A 338 -13.74 10.48 5.37
C ALA A 338 -13.46 9.31 4.42
N HIS A 339 -12.41 9.43 3.60
CA HIS A 339 -12.02 8.41 2.64
C HIS A 339 -11.47 7.15 3.33
N PHE A 340 -10.71 7.32 4.42
CA PHE A 340 -10.22 6.21 5.23
C PHE A 340 -11.37 5.55 6.02
N ALA A 341 -12.28 6.35 6.59
CA ALA A 341 -13.45 5.84 7.31
C ALA A 341 -14.40 5.07 6.40
N LEU A 342 -14.59 5.53 5.15
CA LEU A 342 -15.37 4.82 4.16
C LEU A 342 -14.75 3.44 3.86
N TYR A 343 -13.42 3.38 3.72
CA TYR A 343 -12.73 2.13 3.46
C TYR A 343 -12.85 1.13 4.63
N ALA A 344 -12.67 1.62 5.87
CA ALA A 344 -12.88 0.83 7.08
C ALA A 344 -14.35 0.40 7.25
N PHE A 345 -15.30 1.26 6.89
CA PHE A 345 -16.73 0.95 6.93
C PHE A 345 -17.09 -0.19 5.95
N CYS A 346 -16.61 -0.13 4.71
CA CYS A 346 -16.77 -1.23 3.77
C CYS A 346 -16.16 -2.54 4.33
N SER A 347 -15.03 -2.47 5.04
CA SER A 347 -14.37 -3.64 5.62
C SER A 347 -15.24 -4.25 6.72
N TRP A 348 -15.81 -3.38 7.54
CA TRP A 348 -16.68 -3.79 8.63
C TRP A 348 -17.92 -4.54 8.12
N LEU A 349 -18.50 -4.07 7.00
CA LEU A 349 -19.64 -4.72 6.36
C LEU A 349 -19.29 -6.05 5.72
N ILE A 350 -18.24 -6.12 4.89
CA ILE A 350 -17.91 -7.36 4.15
C ILE A 350 -17.42 -8.49 5.08
N THR A 351 -16.89 -8.14 6.26
CA THR A 351 -16.44 -9.13 7.26
C THR A 351 -17.53 -9.56 8.23
N GLY A 352 -18.70 -8.91 8.22
CA GLY A 352 -19.77 -9.18 9.17
C GLY A 352 -19.42 -8.82 10.61
N ALA A 353 -18.37 -8.03 10.85
CA ALA A 353 -17.94 -7.69 12.21
C ALA A 353 -18.91 -6.72 12.93
N PHE A 354 -19.99 -6.30 12.28
CA PHE A 354 -21.11 -5.61 12.93
C PHE A 354 -22.14 -6.58 13.52
N LEU A 355 -22.11 -7.85 13.10
CA LEU A 355 -23.01 -8.92 13.56
C LEU A 355 -22.42 -9.72 14.72
N SER A 356 -21.08 -9.79 14.82
CA SER A 356 -20.40 -10.52 15.88
C SER A 356 -19.00 -9.98 16.14
N THR A 357 -18.48 -10.24 17.34
CA THR A 357 -17.18 -9.73 17.83
C THR A 357 -15.99 -10.63 17.49
N TYR A 358 -16.20 -11.70 16.71
CA TYR A 358 -15.16 -12.70 16.39
C TYR A 358 -13.94 -12.14 15.64
N ARG A 359 -14.10 -11.00 14.94
CA ARG A 359 -13.06 -10.29 14.20
C ARG A 359 -12.59 -9.06 14.97
N ILE A 360 -11.92 -9.28 16.10
CA ILE A 360 -11.48 -8.17 16.98
C ILE A 360 -10.58 -7.17 16.24
N GLU A 361 -9.86 -7.60 15.20
CA GLU A 361 -9.00 -6.75 14.40
C GLU A 361 -9.74 -5.61 13.69
N GLN A 362 -11.03 -5.79 13.34
CA GLN A 362 -11.83 -4.74 12.69
C GLN A 362 -12.06 -3.54 13.62
N TYR A 363 -12.21 -3.78 14.92
CA TYR A 363 -12.33 -2.72 15.92
C TYR A 363 -11.00 -2.01 16.15
N LEU A 364 -9.87 -2.73 16.05
CA LEU A 364 -8.54 -2.12 16.10
C LEU A 364 -8.31 -1.15 14.92
N TYR A 365 -8.91 -1.40 13.76
CA TYR A 365 -8.84 -0.47 12.63
C TYR A 365 -9.52 0.86 12.95
N LEU A 366 -10.66 0.84 13.64
CA LEU A 366 -11.35 2.04 14.09
C LEU A 366 -10.53 2.81 15.13
N ILE A 367 -9.92 2.09 16.09
CA ILE A 367 -9.04 2.70 17.09
C ILE A 367 -7.84 3.37 16.39
N ASN A 368 -7.20 2.69 15.45
CA ASN A 368 -6.10 3.26 14.67
C ASN A 368 -6.55 4.49 13.89
N LEU A 369 -7.71 4.45 13.22
CA LEU A 369 -8.25 5.60 12.50
C LEU A 369 -8.46 6.81 13.42
N ILE A 370 -9.01 6.60 14.61
CA ILE A 370 -9.22 7.67 15.61
C ILE A 370 -7.86 8.25 16.06
N VAL A 371 -6.91 7.39 16.42
CA VAL A 371 -5.56 7.79 16.86
C VAL A 371 -4.85 8.58 15.76
N ILE A 372 -4.86 8.06 14.53
CA ILE A 372 -4.24 8.70 13.37
C ILE A 372 -4.91 10.04 13.09
N GLY A 373 -6.25 10.11 13.06
CA GLY A 373 -6.96 11.35 12.80
C GLY A 373 -6.69 12.43 13.83
N PHE A 374 -6.61 12.05 15.10
CA PHE A 374 -6.25 12.99 16.17
C PHE A 374 -4.80 13.48 16.07
N LEU A 375 -3.85 12.57 15.85
CA LEU A 375 -2.42 12.89 15.89
C LEU A 375 -1.92 13.56 14.60
N VAL A 376 -2.45 13.21 13.42
CA VAL A 376 -2.08 13.85 12.15
C VAL A 376 -2.35 15.35 12.18
N LYS A 377 -3.36 15.82 12.92
CA LYS A 377 -3.61 17.27 13.13
C LYS A 377 -2.53 17.98 13.95
N LYS A 378 -1.83 17.26 14.82
CA LYS A 378 -0.88 17.83 15.80
C LYS A 378 0.57 17.64 15.39
N VAL A 379 0.86 16.63 14.58
CA VAL A 379 2.21 16.27 14.15
C VAL A 379 2.49 16.86 12.77
N GLY A 380 3.74 17.31 12.58
CA GLY A 380 4.31 17.71 11.30
C GLY A 380 5.74 17.17 11.20
N ALA A 381 6.12 16.69 10.02
CA ALA A 381 7.42 16.10 9.79
C ALA A 381 8.53 17.17 9.72
N ASP A 382 9.64 16.89 10.38
CA ASP A 382 10.86 17.69 10.24
C ASP A 382 11.69 17.17 9.07
N PHE A 383 11.77 17.94 7.99
CA PHE A 383 12.56 17.56 6.82
C PHE A 383 14.06 17.58 7.15
N ARG A 384 14.74 16.49 6.78
CA ARG A 384 16.19 16.33 6.96
C ARG A 384 16.78 15.78 5.67
N PRO A 385 16.94 16.66 4.67
CA PRO A 385 17.37 16.24 3.36
C PRO A 385 18.75 15.56 3.43
N LYS A 386 18.89 14.46 2.70
CA LYS A 386 20.10 13.65 2.60
C LYS A 386 20.34 13.33 1.15
N GLU A 387 21.61 13.28 0.78
CA GLU A 387 21.99 12.79 -0.53
C GLU A 387 21.63 11.31 -0.69
N ASN A 388 21.53 10.89 -1.95
CA ASN A 388 21.35 9.51 -2.30
C ASN A 388 22.72 8.82 -2.29
N HIS A 389 22.85 7.82 -1.44
CA HIS A 389 24.04 6.98 -1.36
C HIS A 389 23.65 5.54 -1.71
N PRO A 390 23.78 5.11 -2.99
CA PRO A 390 23.43 3.75 -3.41
C PRO A 390 24.12 2.66 -2.57
N ARG A 391 25.34 2.91 -2.10
CA ARG A 391 26.06 2.02 -1.16
C ARG A 391 25.31 1.80 0.15
N GLN A 392 24.64 2.83 0.66
CA GLN A 392 23.81 2.71 1.87
C GLN A 392 22.60 1.81 1.60
N TRP A 393 21.94 1.96 0.44
CA TRP A 393 20.81 1.10 0.06
C TRP A 393 21.22 -0.36 -0.09
N ALA A 394 22.37 -0.62 -0.71
CA ALA A 394 22.94 -1.96 -0.80
C ALA A 394 23.29 -2.55 0.59
N SER A 395 23.83 -1.72 1.49
CA SER A 395 24.13 -2.13 2.87
C SER A 395 22.84 -2.49 3.63
N LEU A 396 21.79 -1.70 3.49
CA LEU A 396 20.47 -1.98 4.09
C LEU A 396 19.89 -3.29 3.54
N PHE A 397 20.00 -3.51 2.23
CA PHE A 397 19.59 -4.77 1.62
C PHE A 397 20.37 -5.96 2.21
N GLY A 398 21.70 -5.84 2.34
CA GLY A 398 22.53 -6.86 2.99
C GLY A 398 22.12 -7.15 4.45
N VAL A 399 21.75 -6.13 5.21
CA VAL A 399 21.18 -6.31 6.57
C VAL A 399 19.87 -7.08 6.51
N VAL A 400 18.98 -6.77 5.56
CA VAL A 400 17.72 -7.52 5.39
C VAL A 400 17.99 -8.99 5.11
N LEU A 401 18.95 -9.33 4.23
CA LEU A 401 19.32 -10.73 3.96
C LEU A 401 19.68 -11.48 5.24
N ILE A 402 20.51 -10.87 6.08
CA ILE A 402 20.93 -11.45 7.37
C ILE A 402 19.73 -11.62 8.31
N VAL A 403 18.87 -10.59 8.41
CA VAL A 403 17.68 -10.65 9.28
C VAL A 403 16.71 -11.72 8.79
N MET A 404 16.52 -11.89 7.48
CA MET A 404 15.66 -12.93 6.92
C MET A 404 16.25 -14.33 7.12
N ALA A 405 17.57 -14.48 7.08
CA ALA A 405 18.23 -15.75 7.40
C ALA A 405 18.00 -16.12 8.87
N LEU A 406 18.15 -15.16 9.79
CA LEU A 406 17.84 -15.38 11.21
C LEU A 406 16.36 -15.69 11.44
N ALA A 407 15.45 -14.97 10.77
CA ALA A 407 14.02 -15.23 10.85
C ALA A 407 13.65 -16.62 10.33
N ALA A 408 14.24 -17.05 9.21
CA ALA A 408 14.07 -18.40 8.68
C ALA A 408 14.56 -19.47 9.66
N PHE A 409 15.75 -19.26 10.25
CA PHE A 409 16.30 -20.17 11.26
C PHE A 409 15.40 -20.27 12.50
N ILE A 410 14.84 -19.15 12.97
CA ILE A 410 13.91 -19.17 14.12
C ILE A 410 12.60 -19.87 13.72
N ALA A 411 12.06 -19.57 12.53
CA ALA A 411 10.80 -20.12 12.07
C ALA A 411 10.83 -21.66 11.99
N ILE A 412 11.85 -22.24 11.37
CA ILE A 412 11.96 -23.72 11.24
C ILE A 412 12.11 -24.45 12.58
N ASN A 413 12.57 -23.75 13.63
CA ASN A 413 12.71 -24.31 14.98
C ASN A 413 11.52 -23.97 15.89
N SER A 414 10.48 -23.31 15.36
CA SER A 414 9.34 -22.82 16.15
C SER A 414 8.10 -23.72 16.10
N HIS A 415 8.05 -24.69 15.18
CA HIS A 415 6.92 -25.59 14.99
C HIS A 415 7.38 -26.94 14.42
N GLU A 416 6.56 -27.98 14.62
CA GLU A 416 6.73 -29.26 13.92
C GLU A 416 6.28 -29.16 12.45
N VAL A 417 6.53 -30.21 11.66
CA VAL A 417 6.21 -30.23 10.23
C VAL A 417 4.70 -30.08 10.02
N TRP A 418 4.26 -29.00 9.36
CA TRP A 418 2.86 -28.82 9.00
C TRP A 418 2.52 -29.57 7.70
N GLU A 419 1.53 -30.47 7.74
CA GLU A 419 1.10 -31.28 6.58
C GLU A 419 0.69 -30.45 5.35
N LYS A 420 0.40 -29.15 5.51
CA LYS A 420 0.00 -28.23 4.42
C LYS A 420 1.06 -27.18 4.09
N ALA A 421 2.32 -27.35 4.52
CA ALA A 421 3.40 -26.46 4.12
C ALA A 421 3.68 -26.63 2.62
N ALA A 422 3.81 -25.51 1.90
CA ALA A 422 4.22 -25.57 0.50
C ALA A 422 5.74 -25.78 0.45
N THR A 423 6.20 -26.67 -0.44
CA THR A 423 7.62 -26.87 -0.72
C THR A 423 7.92 -26.43 -2.14
N ARG A 424 9.04 -25.71 -2.28
CA ARG A 424 9.58 -25.31 -3.57
C ARG A 424 10.62 -26.32 -4.08
N PHE A 425 11.35 -26.93 -3.16
CA PHE A 425 12.45 -27.86 -3.40
C PHE A 425 12.15 -29.22 -2.79
#